data_AF-A0AA42R132-F1
#
_entry.id   AF-A0AA42R132-F1
#
_cell.length_a   1.000
_cell.length_b   1.000
_cell.length_c   1.000
_cell.angle_alpha   90.00
_cell.angle_beta   90.00
_cell.angle_gamma   90.00
#
_symmetry.space_group_name_H-M   'P 1'
#
loop_
_entity.id
_entity.type
_entity.pdbx_description
1 polymer ?
#
loop_
_entity_poly.entity_id
_entity_poly.type
_entity_poly.pdbx_seq_one_letter_code
_entity_poly.pdbx_strand_id
1 'polypeptide(L)'
;MSERKRGTAAAIDIDALLQDTWLQVISLRHGPTFQAGEGRTLWERCIADVERVQRELKASELDEASCQHILTAQCALLDEAVKGRGVEDDACVQWYDIPLQGHFLGTMDAGDTLCDRMRDVLREPAPDHAVVTCFQRVMMLGFLGSYRSLNDPERQKLVNALSEYVTPFSYPQSHPVLAESHTGRGIMGGWLASWPVRIGLSVIVVAALWWGLDRWLDQLLLTLLPGAVK
;
A
#
# COMPACT_ATOMS: atom_id res chain seq x y z
N MET A 1 11.52 23.43 48.08
CA MET A 1 11.98 23.25 46.69
C MET A 1 12.43 21.80 46.54
N SER A 2 11.55 20.94 46.03
CA SER A 2 11.88 19.54 45.74
C SER A 2 11.92 19.42 44.22
N GLU A 3 13.12 19.46 43.66
CA GLU A 3 13.35 19.14 42.25
C GLU A 3 12.98 17.68 42.03
N ARG A 4 11.84 17.46 41.38
CA ARG A 4 11.47 16.14 40.89
C ARG A 4 12.38 15.89 39.69
N LYS A 5 13.43 15.08 39.89
CA LYS A 5 14.19 14.47 38.79
C LYS A 5 13.18 13.78 37.87
N ARG A 6 12.87 14.43 36.75
CA ARG A 6 12.11 13.85 35.65
C ARG A 6 13.01 12.75 35.08
N GLY A 7 12.83 11.53 35.60
CA GLY A 7 13.42 10.36 34.97
C GLY A 7 13.01 10.37 33.52
N THR A 8 13.99 10.25 32.62
CA THR A 8 13.74 10.11 31.19
C THR A 8 12.86 8.88 31.04
N ALA A 9 11.55 9.08 30.85
CA ALA A 9 10.65 8.02 30.43
C ALA A 9 11.28 7.39 29.19
N ALA A 10 11.38 6.06 29.16
CA ALA A 10 11.83 5.37 27.96
C ALA A 10 10.93 5.84 26.81
N ALA A 11 11.52 6.36 25.74
CA ALA A 11 10.76 6.83 24.59
C ALA A 11 9.88 5.68 24.07
N ILE A 12 8.60 5.95 23.87
CA ILE A 12 7.64 4.94 23.41
C ILE A 12 8.05 4.50 22.00
N ASP A 13 8.32 3.20 21.84
CA ASP A 13 8.56 2.61 20.53
C ASP A 13 7.23 2.42 19.81
N ILE A 14 6.87 3.42 19.00
CA ILE A 14 5.62 3.44 18.23
C ILE A 14 5.58 2.34 17.17
N ASP A 15 6.73 1.95 16.61
CA ASP A 15 6.77 0.89 15.59
C ASP A 15 6.48 -0.47 16.21
N ALA A 16 7.03 -0.74 17.40
CA ALA A 16 6.72 -1.94 18.16
C ALA A 16 5.26 -1.94 18.66
N LEU A 17 4.78 -0.80 19.17
CA LEU A 17 3.44 -0.68 19.72
C LEU A 17 2.34 -0.89 18.67
N LEU A 18 2.50 -0.31 17.48
CA LEU A 18 1.52 -0.38 16.39
C LEU A 18 1.80 -1.49 15.37
N GLN A 19 2.73 -2.40 15.66
CA GLN A 19 3.15 -3.45 14.71
C GLN A 19 1.97 -4.24 14.14
N ASP A 20 1.03 -4.67 14.98
CA ASP A 20 -0.14 -5.44 14.55
C ASP A 20 -1.05 -4.62 13.64
N THR A 21 -1.28 -3.35 13.97
CA THR A 21 -1.99 -2.40 13.09
C THR A 21 -1.28 -2.26 11.74
N TRP A 22 0.03 -2.07 11.73
CA TRP A 22 0.81 -1.92 10.49
C TRP A 22 0.69 -3.15 9.61
N LEU A 23 0.85 -4.35 10.19
CA LEU A 23 0.69 -5.61 9.46
C LEU A 23 -0.74 -5.82 8.96
N GLN A 24 -1.75 -5.45 9.75
CA GLN A 24 -3.14 -5.52 9.34
C GLN A 24 -3.43 -4.61 8.14
N VAL A 25 -2.91 -3.38 8.13
CA VAL A 25 -3.04 -2.44 7.00
C VAL A 25 -2.32 -2.96 5.76
N ILE A 26 -1.11 -3.48 5.92
CA ILE A 26 -0.36 -4.12 4.83
C ILE A 26 -1.18 -5.28 4.26
N SER A 27 -1.71 -6.16 5.11
CA SER A 27 -2.56 -7.27 4.69
C SER A 27 -3.78 -6.79 3.93
N LEU A 28 -4.50 -5.77 4.42
CA LEU A 28 -5.69 -5.22 3.75
C LEU A 28 -5.37 -4.66 2.37
N ARG A 29 -4.23 -3.97 2.22
CA ARG A 29 -3.81 -3.41 0.92
C ARG A 29 -3.41 -4.47 -0.11
N HIS A 30 -3.11 -5.70 0.32
CA HIS A 30 -2.93 -6.84 -0.60
C HIS A 30 -4.26 -7.43 -1.11
N GLY A 31 -5.42 -6.90 -0.68
CA GLY A 31 -6.73 -7.25 -1.21
C GLY A 31 -7.26 -8.63 -0.79
N PRO A 32 -7.26 -9.00 0.50
CA PRO A 32 -7.95 -10.19 0.98
C PRO A 32 -9.46 -10.04 0.75
N THR A 33 -10.17 -11.15 0.67
CA THR A 33 -11.64 -11.19 0.63
C THR A 33 -12.18 -11.77 1.92
N PHE A 34 -13.30 -11.24 2.40
CA PHE A 34 -13.95 -11.67 3.66
C PHE A 34 -15.31 -12.30 3.39
N GLN A 35 -15.49 -13.52 3.88
CA GLN A 35 -16.75 -14.26 3.87
C GLN A 35 -17.68 -13.75 4.98
N ALA A 36 -18.94 -14.21 4.94
CA ALA A 36 -19.95 -13.83 5.92
C ALA A 36 -19.47 -14.03 7.37
N GLY A 37 -19.49 -12.96 8.16
CA GLY A 37 -19.06 -12.93 9.56
C GLY A 37 -17.56 -12.66 9.78
N GLU A 38 -16.72 -12.80 8.75
CA GLU A 38 -15.29 -12.50 8.86
C GLU A 38 -15.01 -10.99 8.94
N GLY A 39 -15.86 -10.17 8.34
CA GLY A 39 -15.78 -8.71 8.42
C GLY A 39 -16.01 -8.20 9.83
N ARG A 40 -17.01 -8.74 10.54
CA ARG A 40 -17.23 -8.46 11.96
C ARG A 40 -16.06 -8.93 12.83
N THR A 41 -15.55 -10.13 12.56
CA THR A 41 -14.39 -10.67 13.30
C THR A 41 -13.16 -9.78 13.14
N LEU A 42 -12.90 -9.29 11.93
CA LEU A 42 -11.85 -8.31 11.66
C LEU A 42 -12.09 -7.00 12.43
N TRP A 43 -13.33 -6.50 12.41
CA TRP A 43 -13.69 -5.25 13.10
C TRP A 43 -13.46 -5.32 14.61
N GLU A 44 -13.93 -6.40 15.26
CA GLU A 44 -13.72 -6.63 16.69
C GLU A 44 -12.24 -6.77 17.03
N ARG A 45 -11.43 -7.42 16.17
CA ARG A 45 -9.98 -7.49 16.33
C ARG A 45 -9.32 -6.10 16.24
N CYS A 46 -9.72 -5.28 15.27
CA CYS A 46 -9.20 -3.92 15.14
C CYS A 46 -9.53 -3.07 16.37
N ILE A 47 -10.75 -3.18 16.91
CA ILE A 47 -11.13 -2.49 18.16
C ILE A 47 -10.22 -2.92 19.31
N ALA A 48 -10.04 -4.23 19.51
CA ALA A 48 -9.21 -4.74 20.59
C ALA A 48 -7.76 -4.24 20.49
N ASP A 49 -7.21 -4.12 19.27
CA ASP A 49 -5.88 -3.56 19.05
C ASP A 49 -5.82 -2.06 19.35
N VAL A 50 -6.81 -1.26 18.91
CA VAL A 50 -6.90 0.17 19.24
C VAL A 50 -6.98 0.37 20.76
N GLU A 51 -7.82 -0.38 21.46
CA GLU A 51 -7.96 -0.30 22.91
C GLU A 51 -6.67 -0.71 23.65
N ARG A 52 -5.98 -1.74 23.16
CA ARG A 52 -4.68 -2.15 23.69
C ARG A 52 -3.65 -1.02 23.53
N VAL A 53 -3.54 -0.45 22.34
CA VAL A 53 -2.62 0.65 22.05
C VAL A 53 -2.91 1.84 22.97
N GLN A 54 -4.17 2.26 23.09
CA GLN A 54 -4.54 3.38 23.96
C GLN A 54 -4.21 3.13 25.44
N ARG A 55 -4.42 1.90 25.93
CA ARG A 55 -4.02 1.53 27.29
C ARG A 55 -2.51 1.60 27.49
N GLU A 56 -1.72 1.10 26.53
CA GLU A 56 -0.26 1.10 26.62
C GLU A 56 0.34 2.52 26.51
N LEU A 57 -0.22 3.39 25.66
CA LEU A 57 0.15 4.81 25.60
C LEU A 57 -0.10 5.52 26.94
N LYS A 58 -1.27 5.32 27.53
CA LYS A 58 -1.64 5.90 28.84
C LYS A 58 -0.80 5.33 29.98
N ALA A 59 -0.50 4.04 29.96
CA ALA A 59 0.40 3.40 30.92
C ALA A 59 1.84 3.92 30.81
N SER A 60 2.24 4.39 29.63
CA SER A 60 3.54 5.03 29.37
C SER A 60 3.55 6.54 29.68
N GLU A 61 2.49 7.06 30.31
CA GLU A 61 2.32 8.48 30.69
C GLU A 61 2.36 9.46 29.51
N LEU A 62 2.00 9.01 28.30
CA LEU A 62 1.80 9.91 27.16
C LEU A 62 0.58 10.81 27.43
N ASP A 63 0.68 12.09 27.07
CA ASP A 63 -0.41 13.03 27.30
C ASP A 63 -1.66 12.71 26.46
N GLU A 64 -2.82 13.17 26.93
CA GLU A 64 -4.10 12.84 26.31
C GLU A 64 -4.23 13.38 24.87
N ALA A 65 -3.62 14.54 24.56
CA ALA A 65 -3.68 15.09 23.21
C ALA A 65 -2.86 14.20 22.25
N SER A 66 -1.66 13.80 22.64
CA SER A 66 -0.83 12.86 21.88
C SER A 66 -1.50 11.48 21.71
N CYS A 67 -2.14 10.96 22.76
CA CYS A 67 -2.94 9.73 22.67
C CYS A 67 -4.09 9.88 21.65
N GLN A 68 -4.78 11.02 21.67
CA GLN A 68 -5.86 11.34 20.74
C GLN A 68 -5.38 11.47 19.29
N HIS A 69 -4.20 12.06 19.06
CA HIS A 69 -3.58 12.13 17.74
C HIS A 69 -3.31 10.73 17.18
N ILE A 70 -2.73 9.84 17.99
CA ILE A 70 -2.44 8.46 17.60
C ILE A 70 -3.73 7.66 17.35
N LEU A 71 -4.74 7.80 18.23
CA LEU A 71 -6.06 7.18 18.04
C LEU A 71 -6.69 7.58 16.70
N THR A 72 -6.68 8.87 16.42
CA THR A 72 -7.24 9.44 15.19
C THR A 72 -6.53 8.88 13.96
N ALA A 73 -5.19 8.86 13.99
CA ALA A 73 -4.37 8.31 12.92
C ALA A 73 -4.62 6.81 12.68
N GLN A 74 -4.66 6.02 13.75
CA GLN A 74 -4.89 4.57 13.68
C GLN A 74 -6.26 4.24 13.08
N CYS A 75 -7.32 4.89 13.57
CA CYS A 75 -8.68 4.69 13.06
C CYS A 75 -8.79 5.09 11.59
N ALA A 76 -8.32 6.29 11.23
CA ALA A 76 -8.38 6.78 9.86
C ALA A 76 -7.62 5.87 8.89
N LEU A 77 -6.44 5.38 9.27
CA LEU A 77 -5.64 4.49 8.42
C LEU A 77 -6.34 3.14 8.18
N LEU A 78 -6.84 2.50 9.24
CA LEU A 78 -7.53 1.22 9.13
C LEU A 78 -8.83 1.37 8.33
N ASP A 79 -9.60 2.42 8.57
CA ASP A 79 -10.82 2.72 7.84
C ASP A 79 -10.56 2.92 6.33
N GLU A 80 -9.55 3.71 5.99
CA GLU A 80 -9.15 3.91 4.59
C GLU A 80 -8.65 2.60 3.98
N ALA A 81 -7.86 1.80 4.70
CA ALA A 81 -7.31 0.55 4.19
C ALA A 81 -8.41 -0.49 3.90
N VAL A 82 -9.44 -0.61 4.75
CA VAL A 82 -10.56 -1.53 4.51
C VAL A 82 -11.41 -1.06 3.32
N LYS A 83 -11.79 0.22 3.31
CA LYS A 83 -12.67 0.81 2.28
C LYS A 83 -11.96 0.95 0.93
N GLY A 84 -10.64 1.13 0.94
CA GLY A 84 -9.79 1.30 -0.24
C GLY A 84 -9.48 0.02 -1.01
N ARG A 85 -9.96 -1.16 -0.57
CA ARG A 85 -9.73 -2.44 -1.27
C ARG A 85 -10.47 -2.55 -2.61
N GLY A 86 -11.53 -1.78 -2.82
CA GLY A 86 -12.33 -1.82 -4.05
C GLY A 86 -13.15 -3.09 -4.23
N VAL A 87 -13.48 -3.79 -3.13
CA VAL A 87 -14.33 -4.98 -3.11
C VAL A 87 -15.54 -4.76 -2.20
N GLU A 88 -16.71 -5.25 -2.61
CA GLU A 88 -17.95 -5.23 -1.82
C GLU A 88 -18.15 -6.58 -1.13
N ASP A 89 -17.39 -6.83 -0.06
CA ASP A 89 -17.45 -8.05 0.75
C ASP A 89 -17.93 -7.77 2.19
N ASP A 90 -17.93 -8.79 3.06
CA ASP A 90 -18.46 -8.69 4.43
C ASP A 90 -17.77 -7.58 5.25
N ALA A 91 -16.45 -7.43 5.11
CA ALA A 91 -15.70 -6.37 5.78
C ALA A 91 -16.04 -4.98 5.23
N CYS A 92 -16.30 -4.86 3.93
CA CYS A 92 -16.75 -3.61 3.32
C CYS A 92 -18.10 -3.17 3.91
N VAL A 93 -19.07 -4.08 3.99
CA VAL A 93 -20.39 -3.83 4.60
C VAL A 93 -20.24 -3.43 6.07
N GLN A 94 -19.44 -4.16 6.84
CA GLN A 94 -19.18 -3.86 8.25
C GLN A 94 -18.60 -2.44 8.46
N TRP A 95 -17.66 -2.02 7.60
CA TRP A 95 -17.02 -0.70 7.69
C TRP A 95 -17.87 0.47 7.17
N TYR A 96 -18.86 0.20 6.31
CA TYR A 96 -19.84 1.20 5.92
C TYR A 96 -20.91 1.43 6.98
N ASP A 97 -21.24 0.40 7.77
CA ASP A 97 -22.17 0.54 8.90
C ASP A 97 -21.52 1.30 10.06
N ILE A 98 -20.40 0.79 10.60
CA ILE A 98 -19.71 1.40 11.76
C ILE A 98 -18.20 1.37 11.54
N PRO A 99 -17.58 2.40 10.95
CA PRO A 99 -16.12 2.49 10.88
C PRO A 99 -15.50 2.78 12.25
N LEU A 100 -14.19 2.57 12.39
CA LEU A 100 -13.50 2.77 13.65
C LEU A 100 -13.51 4.24 14.09
N GLN A 101 -13.39 5.19 13.16
CA GLN A 101 -13.57 6.61 13.49
C GLN A 101 -14.96 6.92 14.04
N GLY A 102 -16.01 6.29 13.51
CA GLY A 102 -17.37 6.43 14.02
C GLY A 102 -17.50 5.85 15.43
N HIS A 103 -16.88 4.69 15.67
CA HIS A 103 -16.90 4.01 16.96
C HIS A 103 -16.14 4.76 18.06
N PHE A 104 -14.88 5.16 17.79
CA PHE A 104 -13.99 5.73 18.81
C PHE A 104 -14.06 7.26 18.91
N LEU A 105 -14.28 7.95 17.79
CA LEU A 105 -14.17 9.41 17.72
C LEU A 105 -15.54 10.09 17.61
N GLY A 106 -16.60 9.32 17.36
CA GLY A 106 -17.94 9.87 17.14
C GLY A 106 -18.03 10.75 15.89
N THR A 107 -17.11 10.60 14.94
CA THR A 107 -17.06 11.37 13.69
C THR A 107 -16.77 10.47 12.49
N MET A 108 -17.03 10.97 11.29
CA MET A 108 -16.79 10.30 10.01
C MET A 108 -15.76 11.03 9.13
N ASP A 109 -15.19 12.13 9.64
CA ASP A 109 -14.27 13.02 8.92
C ASP A 109 -12.81 12.92 9.40
N ALA A 110 -12.48 11.92 10.23
CA ALA A 110 -11.14 11.76 10.76
C ALA A 110 -10.13 11.53 9.62
N GLY A 111 -10.52 10.78 8.59
CA GLY A 111 -9.70 10.59 7.40
C GLY A 111 -9.47 11.89 6.60
N ASP A 112 -10.50 12.73 6.50
CA ASP A 112 -10.45 13.97 5.72
C ASP A 112 -9.59 15.04 6.40
N THR A 113 -9.62 15.08 7.74
CA THR A 113 -8.96 16.11 8.56
C THR A 113 -7.57 15.70 9.06
N LEU A 114 -7.18 14.42 8.95
CA LEU A 114 -5.91 13.93 9.51
C LEU A 114 -4.70 14.63 8.92
N CYS A 115 -4.65 14.87 7.61
CA CYS A 115 -3.52 15.55 6.97
C CYS A 115 -3.39 17.01 7.44
N ASP A 116 -4.50 17.68 7.73
CA ASP A 116 -4.49 19.05 8.29
C ASP A 116 -3.95 19.02 9.73
N ARG A 117 -4.45 18.07 10.54
CA ARG A 117 -3.95 17.82 11.89
C ARG A 117 -2.46 17.51 11.93
N MET A 118 -1.94 16.72 10.99
CA MET A 118 -0.50 16.47 10.87
C MET A 118 0.29 17.76 10.65
N ARG A 119 -0.22 18.67 9.81
CA ARG A 119 0.42 19.98 9.58
C ARG A 119 0.34 20.89 10.79
N ASP A 120 -0.74 20.83 11.56
CA ASP A 120 -0.88 21.61 12.79
C ASP A 120 0.15 21.17 13.84
N VAL A 121 0.29 19.86 14.07
CA VAL A 121 1.31 19.30 14.98
C VAL A 121 2.72 19.68 14.52
N LEU A 122 3.02 19.62 13.22
CA LEU A 122 4.34 20.02 12.69
C LEU A 122 4.67 21.51 12.87
N ARG A 123 3.68 22.38 13.14
CA ARG A 123 3.90 23.80 13.43
C ARG A 123 4.15 24.07 14.91
N GLU A 124 3.93 23.09 15.77
CA GLU A 124 4.24 23.22 17.19
C GLU A 124 5.75 23.39 17.40
N PRO A 125 6.17 24.16 18.41
CA PRO A 125 7.61 24.42 18.63
C PRO A 125 8.39 23.17 19.02
N ALA A 126 7.73 22.14 19.57
CA ALA A 126 8.31 20.87 19.96
C ALA A 126 7.23 19.77 19.91
N PRO A 127 6.91 19.24 18.72
CA PRO A 127 5.92 18.16 18.60
C PRO A 127 6.41 16.88 19.28
N ASP A 128 5.49 16.12 19.85
CA ASP A 128 5.82 14.84 20.48
C ASP A 128 6.33 13.83 19.44
N HIS A 129 7.49 13.23 19.72
CA HIS A 129 8.16 12.31 18.80
C HIS A 129 7.32 11.07 18.47
N ALA A 130 6.53 10.58 19.43
CA ALA A 130 5.67 9.42 19.24
C ALA A 130 4.55 9.74 18.23
N VAL A 131 3.96 10.94 18.32
CA VAL A 131 2.91 11.40 17.41
C VAL A 131 3.44 11.56 15.98
N VAL A 132 4.56 12.26 15.80
CA VAL A 132 5.14 12.47 14.45
C VAL A 132 5.64 11.16 13.85
N THR A 133 6.14 10.22 14.66
CA THR A 133 6.48 8.87 14.20
C THR A 133 5.23 8.14 13.70
N CYS A 134 4.15 8.11 14.48
CA CYS A 134 2.88 7.49 14.08
C CYS A 134 2.36 8.07 12.76
N PHE A 135 2.31 9.40 12.65
CA PHE A 135 1.88 10.10 11.44
C PHE A 135 2.75 9.76 10.23
N GLN A 136 4.07 9.73 10.41
CA GLN A 136 4.99 9.36 9.35
C GLN A 136 4.71 7.94 8.84
N ARG A 137 4.49 6.97 9.75
CA ARG A 137 4.17 5.59 9.39
C ARG A 137 2.84 5.44 8.68
N VAL A 138 1.81 6.16 9.13
CA VAL A 138 0.51 6.25 8.43
C VAL A 138 0.70 6.68 6.97
N MET A 139 1.52 7.70 6.74
CA MET A 139 1.81 8.18 5.39
C MET A 139 2.65 7.19 4.57
N MET A 140 3.64 6.52 5.18
CA MET A 140 4.42 5.48 4.51
C MET A 140 3.56 4.27 4.13
N LEU A 141 2.56 3.94 4.93
CA LEU A 141 1.60 2.87 4.67
C LEU A 141 0.53 3.23 3.65
N GLY A 142 0.70 4.34 2.93
CA GLY A 142 -0.12 4.66 1.78
C GLY A 142 -1.42 5.39 2.10
N PHE A 143 -1.54 5.99 3.29
CA PHE A 143 -2.66 6.87 3.60
C PHE A 143 -2.77 7.99 2.57
N LEU A 144 -3.98 8.21 2.05
CA LEU A 144 -4.29 9.23 1.06
C LEU A 144 -5.01 10.42 1.69
N GLY A 145 -6.00 10.20 2.56
CA GLY A 145 -6.89 11.25 3.03
C GLY A 145 -7.48 12.03 1.85
N SER A 146 -7.29 13.35 1.85
CA SER A 146 -7.77 14.26 0.79
C SER A 146 -6.89 14.36 -0.46
N TYR A 147 -5.75 13.64 -0.52
CA TYR A 147 -4.84 13.70 -1.67
C TYR A 147 -5.34 12.88 -2.87
N ARG A 148 -4.98 13.31 -4.08
CA ARG A 148 -5.44 12.65 -5.33
C ARG A 148 -4.74 11.32 -5.60
N SER A 149 -3.49 11.18 -5.16
CA SER A 149 -2.67 9.99 -5.37
C SER A 149 -1.50 9.94 -4.40
N LEU A 150 -0.83 8.78 -4.32
CA LEU A 150 0.36 8.61 -3.48
C LEU A 150 1.53 9.53 -3.90
N ASN A 151 1.59 9.90 -5.19
CA ASN A 151 2.64 10.75 -5.78
C ASN A 151 2.25 12.23 -5.84
N ASP A 152 1.16 12.62 -5.18
CA ASP A 152 0.75 14.03 -5.11
C ASP A 152 1.89 14.88 -4.50
N PRO A 153 2.34 15.97 -5.15
CA PRO A 153 3.43 16.78 -4.63
C PRO A 153 3.20 17.33 -3.23
N GLU A 154 1.95 17.70 -2.89
CA GLU A 154 1.61 18.21 -1.56
C GLU A 154 1.60 17.09 -0.51
N ARG A 155 1.30 15.86 -0.92
CA ARG A 155 1.47 14.68 -0.07
C ARG A 155 2.94 14.41 0.20
N GLN A 156 3.78 14.48 -0.84
CA GLN A 156 5.22 14.24 -0.69
C GLN A 156 5.90 15.29 0.20
N LYS A 157 5.47 16.56 0.14
CA LYS A 157 5.93 17.60 1.07
C LYS A 157 5.63 17.23 2.52
N LEU A 158 4.41 16.76 2.81
CA LEU A 158 4.02 16.34 4.16
C LEU A 158 4.84 15.12 4.63
N VAL A 159 5.02 14.11 3.76
CA VAL A 159 5.87 12.94 4.04
C VAL A 159 7.30 13.36 4.37
N ASN A 160 7.88 14.27 3.58
CA ASN A 160 9.24 14.75 3.79
C ASN A 160 9.36 15.52 5.12
N ALA A 161 8.41 16.41 5.41
CA ALA A 161 8.40 17.17 6.67
C ALA A 161 8.29 16.25 7.90
N LEU A 162 7.44 15.21 7.85
CA LEU A 162 7.37 14.20 8.91
C LEU A 162 8.66 13.38 9.02
N SER A 163 9.32 13.10 7.90
CA SER A 163 10.56 12.30 7.87
C SER A 163 11.78 13.03 8.43
N GLU A 164 11.75 14.36 8.56
CA GLU A 164 12.80 15.12 9.25
C GLU A 164 12.85 14.82 10.76
N TYR A 165 11.73 14.37 11.35
CA TYR A 165 11.62 14.07 12.77
C TYR A 165 11.92 12.62 13.12
N VAL A 166 11.87 11.72 12.14
CA VAL A 166 11.96 10.28 12.38
C VAL A 166 13.28 9.76 11.83
N THR A 167 13.98 8.95 12.62
CA THR A 167 15.24 8.35 12.17
C THR A 167 14.97 7.55 10.89
N PRO A 168 15.70 7.80 9.78
CA PRO A 168 15.49 7.06 8.55
C PRO A 168 15.68 5.56 8.77
N PHE A 169 14.79 4.76 8.18
CA PHE A 169 15.02 3.33 8.08
C PHE A 169 16.33 3.10 7.33
N SER A 170 17.36 2.70 8.06
CA SER A 170 18.66 2.35 7.48
C SER A 170 18.60 0.91 6.99
N TYR A 171 17.97 0.70 5.83
CA TYR A 171 18.16 -0.54 5.09
C TYR A 171 19.36 -0.34 4.17
N PRO A 172 20.46 -1.11 4.31
CA PRO A 172 21.50 -1.11 3.30
C PRO A 172 20.85 -1.63 2.01
N GLN A 173 20.63 -0.73 1.04
CA GLN A 173 20.19 -1.07 -0.31
C GLN A 173 21.28 -1.89 -1.02
N SER A 174 21.41 -3.13 -0.58
CA SER A 174 22.37 -4.13 -1.07
C SER A 174 21.87 -4.82 -2.34
N HIS A 175 20.61 -4.57 -2.72
CA HIS A 175 20.00 -5.13 -3.92
C HIS A 175 19.27 -4.03 -4.69
N PRO A 176 19.50 -3.91 -6.02
CA PRO A 176 18.68 -3.06 -6.86
C PRO A 176 17.24 -3.57 -6.79
N VAL A 177 16.34 -2.72 -6.30
CA VAL A 177 14.90 -2.98 -6.38
C VAL A 177 14.53 -2.88 -7.85
N LEU A 178 14.15 -4.01 -8.45
CA LEU A 178 13.47 -4.04 -9.75
C LEU A 178 12.09 -3.41 -9.55
N ALA A 179 12.03 -2.07 -9.65
CA ALA A 179 10.78 -1.37 -9.81
C ALA A 179 10.24 -1.74 -11.18
N GLU A 180 9.09 -2.41 -11.24
CA GLU A 180 8.35 -2.57 -12.49
C GLU A 180 7.94 -1.17 -12.96
N SER A 181 8.71 -0.63 -13.90
CA SER A 181 8.32 0.58 -14.61
C SER A 181 7.16 0.22 -15.53
N HIS A 182 5.93 0.49 -15.10
CA HIS A 182 4.77 0.49 -16.02
C HIS A 182 4.92 1.54 -17.14
N THR A 183 5.93 2.42 -17.05
CA THR A 183 6.37 3.34 -18.11
C THR A 183 7.29 2.69 -19.17
N GLY A 184 7.53 1.39 -19.07
CA GLY A 184 8.34 0.61 -20.02
C GLY A 184 7.56 -0.15 -21.10
N ARG A 185 6.24 0.05 -21.26
CA ARG A 185 5.54 -0.36 -22.49
C ARG A 185 5.86 0.65 -23.58
N GLY A 186 7.13 0.64 -24.00
CA GLY A 186 7.61 1.35 -25.17
C GLY A 186 6.70 1.07 -26.35
N ILE A 187 6.59 2.05 -27.23
CA ILE A 187 5.68 2.16 -28.38
C ILE A 187 5.67 0.91 -29.30
N MET A 188 6.66 0.01 -29.15
CA MET A 188 6.78 -1.27 -29.84
C MET A 188 6.12 -2.48 -29.14
N GLY A 189 5.90 -2.45 -27.82
CA GLY A 189 5.39 -3.58 -27.02
C GLY A 189 3.87 -3.75 -27.02
N GLY A 190 3.12 -2.75 -27.51
CA GLY A 190 1.66 -2.83 -27.63
C GLY A 190 1.18 -3.56 -28.89
N TRP A 191 1.94 -3.47 -29.99
CA TRP A 191 1.51 -4.03 -31.28
C TRP A 191 1.54 -5.56 -31.29
N LEU A 192 2.56 -6.17 -30.66
CA LEU A 192 2.69 -7.63 -30.49
C LEU A 192 1.84 -8.20 -29.33
N ALA A 193 1.21 -7.33 -28.53
CA ALA A 193 0.33 -7.74 -27.43
C ALA A 193 -1.11 -8.03 -27.89
N SER A 194 -1.48 -7.63 -29.10
CA SER A 194 -2.81 -7.89 -29.64
C SER A 194 -2.92 -9.34 -30.17
N TRP A 195 -3.92 -10.08 -29.67
CA TRP A 195 -4.24 -11.45 -30.09
C TRP A 195 -4.30 -11.65 -31.63
N PRO A 196 -4.90 -10.75 -32.45
CA PRO A 196 -4.95 -10.94 -33.89
C PRO A 196 -3.58 -10.81 -34.59
N VAL A 197 -2.67 -9.97 -34.08
CA VAL A 197 -1.31 -9.82 -34.68
C VAL A 197 -0.49 -11.10 -34.49
N ARG A 198 -0.65 -11.79 -33.36
CA ARG A 198 0.01 -13.09 -33.11
C ARG A 198 -0.47 -14.17 -34.08
N ILE A 199 -1.77 -14.21 -34.36
CA ILE A 199 -2.35 -15.14 -35.33
C ILE A 199 -1.83 -14.82 -36.73
N GLY A 200 -1.85 -13.55 -37.15
CA GLY A 200 -1.34 -13.14 -38.46
C GLY A 200 0.13 -13.51 -38.66
N LEU A 201 0.98 -13.24 -37.67
CA LEU A 201 2.40 -13.56 -37.74
C LEU A 201 2.65 -15.08 -37.77
N SER A 202 1.88 -15.86 -37.00
CA SER A 202 1.95 -17.32 -37.04
C SER A 202 1.60 -17.88 -38.42
N VAL A 203 0.54 -17.39 -39.05
CA VAL A 203 0.14 -17.80 -40.41
C VAL A 203 1.22 -17.49 -41.43
N ILE A 204 1.84 -16.30 -41.35
CA ILE A 204 2.94 -15.91 -42.25
C ILE A 204 4.14 -16.86 -42.09
N VAL A 205 4.52 -17.18 -40.86
CA VAL A 205 5.63 -18.10 -40.58
C VAL A 205 5.33 -19.50 -41.11
N VAL A 206 4.11 -20.00 -40.90
CA VAL A 206 3.70 -21.31 -41.40
C VAL A 206 3.71 -21.34 -42.93
N ALA A 207 3.19 -20.30 -43.60
CA ALA A 207 3.20 -20.21 -45.06
C ALA A 207 4.63 -20.14 -45.64
N ALA A 208 5.52 -19.38 -45.00
CA ALA A 208 6.91 -19.28 -45.42
C ALA A 208 7.66 -20.62 -45.24
N LEU A 209 7.45 -21.29 -44.10
CA LEU A 209 8.02 -22.61 -43.85
C LEU A 209 7.49 -23.66 -44.82
N TRP A 210 6.17 -23.66 -45.07
CA TRP A 210 5.54 -24.55 -46.05
C TRP A 210 6.17 -24.37 -47.43
N TRP A 211 6.23 -23.13 -47.92
CA TRP A 211 6.79 -22.84 -49.23
C TRP A 211 8.28 -23.20 -49.33
N GLY A 212 9.05 -22.95 -48.28
CA GLY A 212 10.46 -23.34 -48.22
C GLY A 212 10.66 -24.86 -48.27
N LEU A 213 9.88 -25.61 -47.49
CA LEU A 213 9.93 -27.07 -47.50
C LEU A 213 9.48 -27.65 -48.85
N ASP A 214 8.43 -27.10 -49.45
CA ASP A 214 7.90 -27.51 -50.75
C ASP A 214 8.96 -27.34 -51.84
N ARG A 215 9.61 -26.16 -51.90
CA ARG A 215 10.71 -25.89 -52.83
C ARG A 215 11.92 -26.79 -52.60
N TRP A 216 12.24 -27.09 -51.34
CA TRP A 216 13.33 -27.99 -51.01
C TRP A 216 13.00 -29.43 -51.41
N LEU A 217 11.75 -29.85 -51.22
CA LEU A 217 11.26 -31.17 -51.61
C LEU A 217 11.24 -31.32 -53.14
N ASP A 218 10.82 -30.29 -53.89
CA ASP A 218 10.90 -30.25 -55.35
C ASP A 218 12.34 -30.38 -55.85
N GLN A 219 13.29 -29.68 -55.21
CA GLN A 219 14.71 -29.79 -55.55
C GLN A 219 15.26 -31.20 -55.26
N LEU A 220 14.86 -31.81 -54.15
CA LEU A 220 15.25 -33.18 -53.81
C LEU A 220 14.64 -34.20 -54.79
N LEU A 221 13.38 -34.02 -55.19
CA LEU A 221 12.72 -34.89 -56.17
C LEU A 221 13.39 -34.78 -57.55
N LEU A 222 13.71 -33.57 -58.01
CA LEU A 222 14.41 -33.35 -59.28
C LEU A 222 15.83 -33.93 -59.28
N THR A 223 16.53 -33.89 -58.14
CA THR A 223 17.90 -34.40 -58.03
C THR A 223 17.96 -35.92 -57.85
N LEU A 224 16.98 -36.54 -57.19
CA LEU A 224 16.98 -37.98 -56.88
C LEU A 224 16.14 -38.83 -57.84
N LEU A 225 15.15 -38.26 -58.53
CA LEU A 225 14.22 -38.97 -59.43
C LEU A 225 13.93 -38.15 -60.72
N PRO A 226 14.94 -37.88 -61.57
CA PRO A 226 14.81 -37.01 -62.74
C PRO A 226 13.87 -37.54 -63.86
N GLY A 227 13.24 -38.71 -63.68
CA GLY A 227 12.34 -39.34 -64.66
C GLY A 227 10.92 -39.65 -64.15
N ALA A 228 10.57 -39.33 -62.89
CA ALA A 228 9.26 -39.65 -62.31
C ALA A 228 8.30 -38.46 -62.22
N VAL A 229 8.79 -37.23 -62.46
CA VAL A 229 7.96 -36.02 -62.43
C VAL A 229 7.82 -35.50 -63.86
N LYS A 230 6.61 -35.62 -64.40
CA LYS A 230 6.17 -35.01 -65.66
C LYS A 230 5.03 -34.05 -65.36
#